data_AF-A0A662ZA93-F1
#
_entry.id   AF-A0A662ZA93-F1
#
_cell.length_a   1.000
_cell.length_b   1.000
_cell.length_c   1.000
_cell.angle_alpha   90.00
_cell.angle_beta   90.00
_cell.angle_gamma   90.00
#
_symmetry.space_group_name_H-M   'P 1'
#
loop_
_entity.id
_entity.type
_entity.pdbx_description
1 polymer ?
#
loop_
_entity_poly.entity_id
_entity_poly.type
_entity_poly.pdbx_seq_one_letter_code
_entity_poly.pdbx_strand_id
1 'polypeptide(L)'
;MAVPEALKQYPPEKGMEIKEISGYYYVYKYSAKKLSSGKCGKSSGQCIGKIVEGKGFIPNKSYTADEQFASVDEITVLEYGQYGLIYTVAAPVLKKLEQYFKADVASQIFSYATLIYANGFIHVDQVNAFYKQSWLSLKNKNLGISMGRTAIGTLLDDLARKGNRVHNYEQSMIADCITANAKIAIDGHRFRSMSDENDFAETGYKFKELKADQIHHYVEQSVKKLHDNISSIYDVLTMARFMKINLIKNKWHLCNTRKKDLERLKVMGFEPTPVVA
;
A
#
# COMPACT_ATOMS: atom_id res chain seq x y z
N MET A 1 -27.57 -27.18 15.83
CA MET A 1 -27.27 -28.34 16.69
C MET A 1 -26.48 -27.85 17.91
N ALA A 2 -26.39 -28.63 18.98
CA ALA A 2 -25.64 -28.22 20.17
C ALA A 2 -24.14 -28.40 19.94
N VAL A 3 -23.33 -27.40 20.31
CA VAL A 3 -21.86 -27.49 20.23
C VAL A 3 -21.39 -28.66 21.12
N PRO A 4 -20.61 -29.63 20.60
CA PRO A 4 -20.09 -30.74 21.39
C PRO A 4 -19.32 -30.25 22.62
N GLU A 5 -19.52 -30.91 23.77
CA GLU A 5 -18.94 -30.49 25.05
C GLU A 5 -17.41 -30.41 25.00
N ALA A 6 -16.78 -31.34 24.28
CA ALA A 6 -15.35 -31.39 24.05
C ALA A 6 -14.79 -30.15 23.33
N LEU A 7 -15.61 -29.36 22.65
CA LEU A 7 -15.18 -28.13 21.98
C LEU A 7 -15.31 -26.90 22.87
N LYS A 8 -16.14 -26.94 23.93
CA LYS A 8 -16.38 -25.81 24.84
C LYS A 8 -15.19 -25.48 25.74
N GLN A 9 -14.16 -26.34 25.78
CA GLN A 9 -12.91 -26.10 26.48
C GLN A 9 -11.90 -25.24 25.69
N TYR A 10 -12.10 -25.05 24.39
CA TYR A 10 -11.18 -24.30 23.52
C TYR A 10 -11.39 -22.79 23.37
N PRO A 11 -12.45 -22.11 23.87
CA PRO A 11 -12.46 -20.65 23.88
C PRO A 11 -11.26 -20.12 24.66
N PRO A 12 -10.44 -19.22 24.08
CA PRO A 12 -9.23 -18.75 24.75
C PRO A 12 -9.56 -17.90 25.99
N GLU A 13 -10.72 -17.22 26.05
CA GLU A 13 -11.08 -16.33 27.15
C GLU A 13 -12.59 -16.27 27.47
N LYS A 14 -12.93 -15.64 28.60
CA LYS A 14 -14.31 -15.27 28.97
C LYS A 14 -14.85 -14.20 28.02
N GLY A 15 -16.14 -14.27 27.69
CA GLY A 15 -16.75 -13.34 26.73
C GLY A 15 -16.68 -13.82 25.27
N MET A 16 -16.48 -15.13 25.06
CA MET A 16 -16.46 -15.76 23.74
C MET A 16 -17.53 -16.85 23.64
N GLU A 17 -18.05 -17.06 22.46
CA GLU A 17 -19.03 -18.10 22.16
C GLU A 17 -18.64 -18.88 20.92
N ILE A 18 -18.97 -20.17 20.90
CA ILE A 18 -18.74 -21.05 19.75
C ILE A 18 -20.05 -21.18 18.98
N LYS A 19 -19.99 -20.98 17.67
CA LYS A 19 -21.12 -21.19 16.75
C LYS A 19 -20.77 -22.27 15.75
N GLU A 20 -21.69 -23.21 15.58
CA GLU A 20 -21.66 -24.16 14.49
C GLU A 20 -22.28 -23.51 13.24
N ILE A 21 -21.51 -23.44 12.15
CA ILE A 21 -21.96 -22.92 10.86
C ILE A 21 -21.51 -23.90 9.79
N SER A 22 -22.47 -24.54 9.12
CA SER A 22 -22.22 -25.49 8.01
C SER A 22 -21.24 -26.62 8.36
N GLY A 23 -21.36 -27.19 9.58
CA GLY A 23 -20.49 -28.27 10.06
C GLY A 23 -19.11 -27.83 10.59
N TYR A 24 -18.84 -26.52 10.63
CA TYR A 24 -17.61 -25.96 11.20
C TYR A 24 -17.89 -25.17 12.49
N TYR A 25 -16.91 -25.13 13.38
CA TYR A 25 -17.02 -24.42 14.67
C TYR A 25 -16.20 -23.14 14.65
N TYR A 26 -16.89 -22.01 14.81
CA TYR A 26 -16.29 -20.67 14.81
C TYR A 26 -16.41 -20.01 16.17
N VAL A 27 -15.41 -19.24 16.58
CA VAL A 27 -15.41 -18.51 17.85
C VAL A 27 -15.69 -17.04 17.61
N TYR A 28 -16.66 -16.50 18.34
CA TYR A 28 -17.08 -15.10 18.28
C TYR A 28 -16.89 -14.43 19.64
N LYS A 29 -16.48 -13.15 19.66
CA LYS A 29 -16.63 -12.32 20.87
C LYS A 29 -18.13 -12.12 21.13
N TYR A 30 -18.58 -12.12 22.38
CA TYR A 30 -19.92 -11.66 22.73
C TYR A 30 -19.84 -10.58 23.81
N SER A 31 -20.76 -9.63 23.75
CA SER A 31 -20.95 -8.63 24.80
C SER A 31 -22.36 -8.72 25.37
N ALA A 32 -22.49 -8.43 26.66
CA ALA A 32 -23.80 -8.28 27.28
C ALA A 32 -24.39 -6.93 26.84
N LYS A 33 -25.62 -6.92 26.35
CA LYS A 33 -26.34 -5.70 25.95
C LYS A 33 -27.70 -5.66 26.60
N LYS A 34 -28.10 -4.51 27.16
CA LYS A 34 -29.45 -4.32 27.71
C LYS A 34 -30.46 -4.24 26.55
N LEU A 35 -31.44 -5.12 26.54
CA LEU A 35 -32.50 -5.16 25.54
C LEU A 35 -33.54 -4.07 25.84
N SER A 36 -34.34 -3.69 24.84
CA SER A 36 -35.46 -2.74 24.97
C SER A 36 -36.49 -3.17 26.03
N SER A 37 -36.53 -4.46 26.35
CA SER A 37 -37.35 -5.05 27.42
C SER A 37 -36.77 -4.89 28.84
N GLY A 38 -35.64 -4.20 29.00
CA GLY A 38 -34.95 -4.01 30.28
C GLY A 38 -34.09 -5.18 30.75
N LYS A 39 -34.20 -6.36 30.12
CA LYS A 39 -33.40 -7.56 30.41
C LYS A 39 -32.00 -7.47 29.78
N CYS A 40 -31.00 -8.10 30.41
CA CYS A 40 -29.69 -8.31 29.79
C CYS A 40 -29.80 -9.39 28.70
N GLY A 41 -29.52 -9.01 27.45
CA GLY A 41 -29.34 -9.90 26.31
C GLY A 41 -27.86 -10.07 25.93
N LYS A 42 -27.62 -10.90 24.93
CA LYS A 42 -26.28 -11.14 24.36
C LYS A 42 -26.24 -10.57 22.95
N SER A 43 -25.13 -9.92 22.60
CA SER A 43 -24.82 -9.52 21.23
C SER A 43 -23.57 -10.24 20.78
N SER A 44 -23.71 -11.07 19.74
CA SER A 44 -22.55 -11.66 19.07
C SER A 44 -21.78 -10.58 18.32
N GLY A 45 -20.49 -10.48 18.58
CA GLY A 45 -19.54 -9.58 17.96
C GLY A 45 -18.77 -10.24 16.81
N GLN A 46 -17.49 -9.90 16.69
CA GLN A 46 -16.63 -10.35 15.59
C GLN A 46 -16.22 -11.83 15.71
N CYS A 47 -16.12 -12.54 14.58
CA CYS A 47 -15.50 -13.86 14.48
C CYS A 47 -13.98 -13.73 14.66
N ILE A 48 -13.44 -14.34 15.71
CA ILE A 48 -12.03 -14.25 16.08
C ILE A 48 -11.22 -15.48 15.70
N GLY A 49 -11.86 -16.55 15.25
CA GLY A 49 -11.16 -17.76 14.81
C GLY A 49 -12.10 -18.93 14.63
N LYS A 50 -11.51 -20.11 14.49
CA LYS A 50 -12.23 -21.38 14.35
C LYS A 50 -11.63 -22.45 15.24
N ILE A 51 -12.43 -23.42 15.65
CA ILE A 51 -11.95 -24.61 16.35
C ILE A 51 -11.83 -25.72 15.33
N VAL A 52 -10.66 -26.37 15.31
CA VAL A 52 -10.39 -27.53 14.48
C VAL A 52 -10.15 -28.72 15.40
N GLU A 53 -10.89 -29.80 15.17
CA GLU A 53 -10.75 -31.03 15.95
C GLU A 53 -9.30 -31.54 15.92
N GLY A 54 -8.79 -31.96 17.08
CA GLY A 54 -7.39 -32.38 17.26
C GLY A 54 -6.34 -31.26 17.23
N LYS A 55 -6.69 -30.04 16.83
CA LYS A 55 -5.77 -28.88 16.78
C LYS A 55 -6.14 -27.75 17.75
N GLY A 56 -7.39 -27.73 18.23
CA GLY A 56 -7.88 -26.71 19.15
C GLY A 56 -8.27 -25.41 18.44
N PHE A 57 -8.22 -24.30 19.16
CA PHE A 57 -8.57 -22.98 18.63
C PHE A 57 -7.47 -22.44 17.70
N ILE A 58 -7.89 -22.10 16.48
CA ILE A 58 -7.06 -21.46 15.46
C ILE A 58 -7.58 -20.02 15.28
N PRO A 59 -6.84 -19.02 15.78
CA PRO A 59 -7.24 -17.63 15.65
C PRO A 59 -7.19 -17.13 14.21
N ASN A 60 -8.04 -16.15 13.89
CA ASN A 60 -7.95 -15.38 12.66
C ASN A 60 -6.74 -14.45 12.72
N LYS A 61 -6.21 -14.05 11.55
CA LYS A 61 -5.07 -13.11 11.43
C LYS A 61 -5.27 -11.81 12.22
N SER A 62 -6.52 -11.37 12.40
CA SER A 62 -6.88 -10.18 13.16
C SER A 62 -6.85 -10.38 14.68
N TYR A 63 -6.97 -11.61 15.18
CA TYR A 63 -6.88 -11.94 16.61
C TYR A 63 -5.44 -12.28 17.02
N THR A 64 -4.65 -12.87 16.12
CA THR A 64 -3.21 -13.13 16.35
C THR A 64 -2.36 -11.88 16.47
N ALA A 65 -2.86 -10.72 16.02
CA ALA A 65 -2.13 -9.46 16.09
C ALA A 65 -1.84 -9.01 17.53
N ASP A 66 -2.60 -9.49 18.52
CA ASP A 66 -2.56 -8.90 19.84
C ASP A 66 -1.74 -9.67 20.91
N GLU A 67 -1.60 -11.01 20.94
CA GLU A 67 -1.12 -11.60 22.23
C GLU A 67 -0.08 -12.73 22.28
N GLN A 68 0.15 -13.61 21.29
CA GLN A 68 1.05 -14.77 21.55
C GLN A 68 2.05 -15.18 20.45
N PHE A 69 1.83 -14.78 19.19
CA PHE A 69 2.73 -15.15 18.08
C PHE A 69 3.08 -13.97 17.15
N ALA A 70 2.58 -12.77 17.44
CA ALA A 70 2.81 -11.58 16.60
C ALA A 70 4.29 -11.15 16.52
N SER A 71 5.13 -11.60 17.47
CA SER A 71 6.49 -11.09 17.66
C SER A 71 7.63 -12.01 17.20
N VAL A 72 7.35 -13.17 16.61
CA VAL A 72 8.44 -14.13 16.33
C VAL A 72 9.12 -13.90 14.97
N ASP A 73 8.42 -13.28 14.00
CA ASP A 73 8.93 -13.11 12.64
C ASP A 73 8.56 -11.73 12.06
N GLU A 74 9.17 -10.68 12.62
CA GLU A 74 9.09 -9.33 12.08
C GLU A 74 9.78 -9.25 10.71
N ILE A 75 9.35 -8.32 9.85
CA ILE A 75 10.00 -8.10 8.56
C ILE A 75 11.43 -7.61 8.80
N THR A 76 12.41 -8.47 8.51
CA THR A 76 13.84 -8.18 8.66
C THR A 76 14.49 -7.69 7.36
N VAL A 77 13.80 -7.80 6.23
CA VAL A 77 14.30 -7.40 4.91
C VAL A 77 13.26 -6.54 4.20
N LEU A 78 13.68 -5.38 3.71
CA LEU A 78 12.82 -4.50 2.90
C LEU A 78 13.43 -4.24 1.52
N GLU A 79 12.55 -4.10 0.54
CA GLU A 79 12.88 -3.63 -0.79
C GLU A 79 13.18 -2.13 -0.76
N TYR A 80 14.36 -1.73 -1.24
CA TYR A 80 14.82 -0.35 -1.11
C TYR A 80 15.02 0.35 -2.45
N GLY A 81 15.92 -0.14 -3.31
CA GLY A 81 16.51 0.72 -4.34
C GLY A 81 15.52 1.27 -5.35
N GLN A 82 14.57 0.48 -5.86
CA GLN A 82 13.56 0.97 -6.80
C GLN A 82 12.69 2.08 -6.17
N TYR A 83 12.24 1.88 -4.93
CA TYR A 83 11.40 2.84 -4.22
C TYR A 83 12.19 4.09 -3.83
N GLY A 84 13.43 3.93 -3.37
CA GLY A 84 14.33 5.04 -3.05
C GLY A 84 14.67 5.89 -4.28
N LEU A 85 14.94 5.25 -5.42
CA LEU A 85 15.19 5.94 -6.68
C LEU A 85 13.99 6.78 -7.12
N ILE A 86 12.79 6.17 -7.14
CA ILE A 86 11.56 6.87 -7.51
C ILE A 86 11.30 8.02 -6.54
N TYR A 87 11.46 7.78 -5.23
CA TYR A 87 11.30 8.80 -4.20
C TYR A 87 12.23 10.00 -4.44
N THR A 88 13.50 9.76 -4.73
CA THR A 88 14.48 10.81 -4.98
C THR A 88 14.15 11.60 -6.25
N VAL A 89 13.85 10.92 -7.35
CA VAL A 89 13.57 11.55 -8.64
C VAL A 89 12.24 12.32 -8.61
N ALA A 90 11.22 11.78 -7.93
CA ALA A 90 9.90 12.38 -7.82
C ALA A 90 9.71 13.21 -6.54
N ALA A 91 10.78 13.53 -5.81
CA ALA A 91 10.72 14.36 -4.61
C ALA A 91 9.99 15.72 -4.81
N PRO A 92 10.12 16.41 -5.96
CA PRO A 92 9.32 17.62 -6.22
C PRO A 92 7.81 17.38 -6.21
N VAL A 93 7.35 16.21 -6.66
CA VAL A 93 5.92 15.84 -6.67
C VAL A 93 5.41 15.70 -5.23
N LEU A 94 6.16 14.99 -4.37
CA LEU A 94 5.81 14.86 -2.95
C LEU A 94 5.73 16.23 -2.26
N LYS A 95 6.75 17.08 -2.45
CA LYS A 95 6.77 18.44 -1.89
C LYS A 95 5.56 19.26 -2.32
N LYS A 96 5.12 19.12 -3.57
CA LYS A 96 3.93 19.81 -4.06
C LYS A 96 2.65 19.22 -3.44
N LEU A 97 2.54 17.89 -3.30
CA LEU A 97 1.40 17.27 -2.62
C LEU A 97 1.27 17.77 -1.18
N GLU A 98 2.37 17.90 -0.44
CA GLU A 98 2.40 18.41 0.94
C GLU A 98 1.91 19.87 1.09
N GLN A 99 1.85 20.65 0.00
CA GLN A 99 1.30 22.01 0.02
C GLN A 99 -0.24 22.04 0.03
N TYR A 100 -0.90 20.98 -0.47
CA TYR A 100 -2.36 20.94 -0.66
C TYR A 100 -3.05 19.83 0.13
N PHE A 101 -2.30 18.81 0.54
CA PHE A 101 -2.78 17.67 1.32
C PHE A 101 -2.07 17.63 2.67
N LYS A 102 -2.74 17.05 3.67
CA LYS A 102 -2.10 16.75 4.95
C LYS A 102 -0.92 15.79 4.72
N ALA A 103 0.13 15.88 5.53
CA ALA A 103 1.36 15.12 5.33
C ALA A 103 1.15 13.59 5.24
N ASP A 104 0.23 13.05 6.05
CA ASP A 104 -0.18 11.64 6.01
C ASP A 104 -0.83 11.28 4.67
N VAL A 105 -1.78 12.08 4.20
CA VAL A 105 -2.48 11.89 2.92
C VAL A 105 -1.53 12.07 1.74
N ALA A 106 -0.69 13.11 1.74
CA ALA A 106 0.32 13.34 0.70
C ALA A 106 1.28 12.14 0.60
N SER A 107 1.76 11.65 1.74
CA SER A 107 2.63 10.47 1.80
C SER A 107 1.91 9.19 1.37
N GLN A 108 0.62 9.07 1.66
CA GLN A 108 -0.20 7.93 1.23
C GLN A 108 -0.42 7.93 -0.29
N ILE A 109 -0.77 9.08 -0.88
CA ILE A 109 -0.88 9.26 -2.34
C ILE A 109 0.44 8.93 -3.02
N PHE A 110 1.53 9.53 -2.54
CA PHE A 110 2.85 9.34 -3.12
C PHE A 110 3.33 7.88 -3.00
N SER A 111 3.11 7.25 -1.85
CA SER A 111 3.47 5.83 -1.65
C SER A 111 2.65 4.93 -2.57
N TYR A 112 1.35 5.18 -2.72
CA TYR A 112 0.49 4.40 -3.60
C TYR A 112 0.95 4.51 -5.07
N ALA A 113 1.18 5.73 -5.55
CA ALA A 113 1.70 5.99 -6.89
C ALA A 113 3.08 5.34 -7.11
N THR A 114 3.96 5.42 -6.12
CA THR A 114 5.30 4.80 -6.18
C THR A 114 5.22 3.27 -6.26
N LEU A 115 4.29 2.64 -5.52
CA LEU A 115 4.10 1.19 -5.56
C LEU A 115 3.63 0.72 -6.94
N ILE A 116 2.61 1.37 -7.50
CA ILE A 116 2.12 1.08 -8.86
C ILE A 116 3.25 1.29 -9.87
N TYR A 117 3.97 2.40 -9.77
CA TYR A 117 5.02 2.70 -10.73
C TYR A 117 6.18 1.68 -10.68
N ALA A 118 6.58 1.25 -9.48
CA ALA A 118 7.67 0.30 -9.32
C ALA A 118 7.33 -1.12 -9.76
N ASN A 119 6.06 -1.54 -9.62
CA ASN A 119 5.66 -2.94 -9.82
C ASN A 119 4.68 -3.14 -10.99
N GLY A 120 4.24 -2.07 -11.64
CA GLY A 120 3.15 -2.11 -12.61
C GLY A 120 1.77 -2.23 -11.94
N PHE A 121 0.84 -2.91 -12.61
CA PHE A 121 -0.50 -3.12 -12.06
C PHE A 121 -0.45 -3.92 -10.76
N ILE A 122 -0.92 -3.32 -9.66
CA ILE A 122 -1.12 -3.98 -8.36
C ILE A 122 -2.61 -3.97 -8.05
N HIS A 123 -3.20 -5.14 -7.77
CA HIS A 123 -4.58 -5.19 -7.30
C HIS A 123 -4.71 -4.52 -5.92
N VAL A 124 -5.82 -3.81 -5.66
CA VAL A 124 -6.01 -3.04 -4.41
C VAL A 124 -5.79 -3.87 -3.13
N ASP A 125 -6.10 -5.17 -3.19
CA ASP A 125 -5.94 -6.09 -2.05
C ASP A 125 -4.46 -6.43 -1.76
N GLN A 126 -3.57 -6.27 -2.74
CA GLN A 126 -2.15 -6.58 -2.64
C GLN A 126 -1.31 -5.37 -2.22
N VAL A 127 -1.84 -4.14 -2.36
CA VAL A 127 -1.13 -2.88 -2.08
C VAL A 127 -0.49 -2.87 -0.69
N ASN A 128 -1.22 -3.32 0.32
CA ASN A 128 -0.72 -3.38 1.69
C ASN A 128 0.50 -4.31 1.84
N ALA A 129 0.52 -5.42 1.10
CA ALA A 129 1.62 -6.39 1.16
C ALA A 129 2.89 -5.79 0.53
N PHE A 130 2.77 -5.21 -0.66
CA PHE A 130 3.90 -4.51 -1.31
C PHE A 130 4.39 -3.33 -0.47
N TYR A 131 3.47 -2.56 0.13
CA TYR A 131 3.83 -1.45 1.01
C TYR A 131 4.66 -1.92 2.21
N LYS A 132 4.20 -2.95 2.93
CA LYS A 132 4.91 -3.52 4.08
C LYS A 132 6.28 -4.10 3.74
N GLN A 133 6.44 -4.63 2.52
CA GLN A 133 7.73 -5.14 2.03
C GLN A 133 8.66 -4.03 1.54
N SER A 134 8.12 -2.85 1.23
CA SER A 134 8.89 -1.70 0.75
C SER A 134 9.49 -0.89 1.90
N TRP A 135 10.62 -0.25 1.64
CA TRP A 135 11.22 0.76 2.52
C TRP A 135 10.28 1.93 2.85
N LEU A 136 9.25 2.19 2.03
CA LEU A 136 8.26 3.25 2.28
C LEU A 136 7.52 3.02 3.61
N SER A 137 7.32 1.76 4.00
CA SER A 137 6.70 1.42 5.30
C SER A 137 7.53 1.90 6.49
N LEU A 138 8.86 1.80 6.39
CA LEU A 138 9.77 2.33 7.39
C LEU A 138 9.83 3.86 7.33
N LYS A 139 9.93 4.43 6.12
CA LYS A 139 10.02 5.88 5.90
C LYS A 139 8.83 6.63 6.49
N ASN A 140 7.63 6.07 6.35
CA ASN A 140 6.38 6.69 6.78
C ASN A 140 5.86 6.16 8.13
N LYS A 141 6.69 5.43 8.89
CA LYS A 141 6.28 4.80 10.17
C LYS A 141 5.69 5.82 11.15
N ASN A 142 6.27 7.01 11.23
CA ASN A 142 5.83 8.07 12.15
C ASN A 142 4.51 8.74 11.76
N LEU A 143 4.08 8.60 10.50
CA LEU A 143 2.84 9.18 10.00
C LEU A 143 1.62 8.25 10.20
N GLY A 144 1.84 6.99 10.58
CA GLY A 144 0.76 6.03 10.84
C GLY A 144 -0.09 5.72 9.60
N ILE A 145 0.46 5.86 8.39
CA ILE A 145 -0.32 5.67 7.15
C ILE A 145 -0.76 4.21 6.98
N SER A 146 -1.99 4.01 6.53
CA SER A 146 -2.56 2.70 6.24
C SER A 146 -2.69 2.48 4.74
N MET A 147 -2.23 1.33 4.25
CA MET A 147 -2.27 0.97 2.83
C MET A 147 -3.16 -0.25 2.57
N GLY A 148 -4.07 -0.54 3.50
CA GLY A 148 -5.09 -1.59 3.36
C GLY A 148 -6.17 -1.24 2.36
N ARG A 149 -6.90 -2.25 1.87
CA ARG A 149 -8.00 -2.11 0.89
C ARG A 149 -8.96 -0.97 1.23
N THR A 150 -9.45 -0.94 2.47
CA THR A 150 -10.38 0.10 2.93
C THR A 150 -9.73 1.48 2.91
N ALA A 151 -8.48 1.61 3.38
CA ALA A 151 -7.78 2.88 3.42
C ALA A 151 -7.52 3.45 2.01
N ILE A 152 -7.11 2.60 1.06
CA ILE A 152 -6.94 2.98 -0.34
C ILE A 152 -8.29 3.31 -0.98
N GLY A 153 -9.34 2.52 -0.70
CA GLY A 153 -10.69 2.80 -1.20
C GLY A 153 -11.20 4.17 -0.73
N THR A 154 -11.07 4.47 0.56
CA THR A 154 -11.42 5.79 1.11
C THR A 154 -10.56 6.90 0.53
N LEU A 155 -9.25 6.69 0.36
CA LEU A 155 -8.36 7.68 -0.26
C LEU A 155 -8.83 8.03 -1.68
N LEU A 156 -9.11 7.02 -2.50
CA LEU A 156 -9.53 7.21 -3.89
C LEU A 156 -10.92 7.86 -3.99
N ASP A 157 -11.87 7.46 -3.14
CA ASP A 157 -13.19 8.08 -3.08
C ASP A 157 -13.09 9.56 -2.63
N ASP A 158 -12.23 9.85 -1.65
CA ASP A 158 -11.98 11.21 -1.18
C ASP A 158 -11.35 12.08 -2.28
N LEU A 159 -10.39 11.55 -3.04
CA LEU A 159 -9.78 12.26 -4.16
C LEU A 159 -10.82 12.55 -5.26
N ALA A 160 -11.70 11.60 -5.55
CA ALA A 160 -12.72 11.76 -6.58
C ALA A 160 -13.85 12.72 -6.18
N ARG A 161 -14.34 12.63 -4.94
CA ARG A 161 -15.54 13.36 -4.48
C ARG A 161 -15.23 14.67 -3.77
N LYS A 162 -14.08 14.80 -3.10
CA LYS A 162 -13.68 16.02 -2.37
C LYS A 162 -12.72 16.87 -3.20
N GLY A 163 -13.22 17.33 -4.34
CA GLY A 163 -12.43 17.91 -5.43
C GLY A 163 -11.67 19.20 -5.15
N ASN A 164 -12.04 20.02 -4.15
CA ASN A 164 -11.39 21.34 -3.95
C ASN A 164 -9.86 21.27 -3.77
N ARG A 165 -9.36 20.28 -3.02
CA ARG A 165 -7.91 20.10 -2.81
C ARG A 165 -7.20 19.64 -4.08
N VAL A 166 -7.83 18.72 -4.82
CA VAL A 166 -7.34 18.21 -6.10
C VAL A 166 -7.30 19.33 -7.13
N HIS A 167 -8.39 20.09 -7.24
CA HIS A 167 -8.48 21.25 -8.12
C HIS A 167 -7.39 22.27 -7.83
N ASN A 168 -7.17 22.62 -6.56
CA ASN A 168 -6.11 23.57 -6.19
C ASN A 168 -4.71 23.05 -6.54
N TYR A 169 -4.46 21.76 -6.34
CA TYR A 169 -3.22 21.11 -6.76
C TYR A 169 -3.04 21.17 -8.28
N GLU A 170 -4.05 20.82 -9.06
CA GLU A 170 -4.03 20.86 -10.53
C GLU A 170 -3.84 22.28 -11.07
N GLN A 171 -4.57 23.25 -10.53
CA GLN A 171 -4.41 24.67 -10.90
C GLN A 171 -3.00 25.17 -10.62
N SER A 172 -2.39 24.74 -9.52
CA SER A 172 -1.00 25.09 -9.21
C SER A 172 -0.01 24.51 -10.21
N MET A 173 -0.27 23.32 -10.75
CA MET A 173 0.58 22.72 -11.79
C MET A 173 0.44 23.49 -13.10
N ILE A 174 -0.78 23.89 -13.47
CA ILE A 174 -1.03 24.72 -14.65
C ILE A 174 -0.32 26.08 -14.50
N ALA A 175 -0.45 26.73 -13.34
CA ALA A 175 0.19 28.01 -13.06
C ALA A 175 1.73 27.92 -13.12
N ASP A 176 2.32 26.86 -12.57
CA ASP A 176 3.76 26.61 -12.66
C ASP A 176 4.19 26.44 -14.12
N CYS A 177 3.43 25.69 -14.92
CA CYS A 177 3.70 25.51 -16.36
C CYS A 177 3.61 26.83 -17.13
N ILE A 178 2.60 27.66 -16.87
CA ILE A 178 2.47 28.98 -17.50
C ILE A 178 3.66 29.86 -17.15
N THR A 179 4.02 29.91 -15.86
CA THR A 179 5.15 30.72 -15.36
C THR A 179 6.47 30.28 -15.97
N ALA A 180 6.68 28.97 -16.12
CA ALA A 180 7.87 28.39 -16.72
C ALA A 180 7.87 28.40 -18.26
N ASN A 181 6.81 28.92 -18.90
CA ASN A 181 6.59 28.81 -20.35
C ASN A 181 6.74 27.36 -20.87
N ALA A 182 6.27 26.41 -20.07
CA ALA A 182 6.36 24.98 -20.33
C ALA A 182 5.21 24.50 -21.21
N LYS A 183 5.42 23.40 -21.93
CA LYS A 183 4.38 22.72 -22.69
C LYS A 183 3.62 21.77 -21.78
N ILE A 184 2.29 21.83 -21.80
CA ILE A 184 1.43 20.87 -21.10
C ILE A 184 1.14 19.71 -22.05
N ALA A 185 1.52 18.50 -21.65
CA ALA A 185 1.10 17.28 -22.33
C ALA A 185 -0.21 16.79 -21.70
N ILE A 186 -1.26 16.67 -22.49
CA ILE A 186 -2.53 16.08 -22.08
C ILE A 186 -2.56 14.66 -22.62
N ASP A 187 -2.32 13.67 -21.76
CA ASP A 187 -2.52 12.26 -22.09
C ASP A 187 -3.94 11.84 -21.73
N GLY A 188 -4.70 11.42 -22.74
CA GLY A 188 -6.04 10.87 -22.57
C GLY A 188 -5.97 9.40 -22.22
N HIS A 189 -5.59 9.07 -20.99
CA HIS A 189 -5.54 7.68 -20.54
C HIS A 189 -6.96 7.14 -20.30
N ARG A 190 -7.32 6.04 -20.99
CA ARG A 190 -8.65 5.42 -20.86
C ARG A 190 -8.60 4.31 -19.82
N PHE A 191 -8.83 4.64 -18.55
CA PHE A 191 -9.04 3.60 -17.54
C PHE A 191 -10.45 3.04 -17.65
N ARG A 192 -10.58 1.77 -18.08
CA ARG A 192 -11.84 1.05 -17.93
C ARG A 192 -12.00 0.70 -16.44
N SER A 193 -13.05 1.22 -15.82
CA SER A 193 -13.53 0.66 -14.56
C SER A 193 -14.27 -0.65 -14.87
N MET A 194 -14.08 -1.71 -14.10
CA MET A 194 -14.85 -2.97 -14.27
C MET A 194 -16.29 -2.87 -13.73
N SER A 195 -16.78 -1.67 -13.42
CA SER A 195 -18.17 -1.48 -12.99
C SER A 195 -19.08 -1.54 -14.21
N ASP A 196 -19.87 -2.61 -14.29
CA ASP A 196 -20.98 -2.72 -15.23
C ASP A 196 -22.20 -1.87 -14.81
N GLU A 197 -22.11 -1.19 -13.66
CA GLU A 197 -23.18 -0.39 -13.04
C GLU A 197 -22.98 1.12 -13.19
N ASN A 198 -21.86 1.56 -13.81
CA ASN A 198 -21.52 2.97 -13.93
C ASN A 198 -21.29 3.34 -15.39
N ASP A 199 -22.17 4.16 -15.97
CA ASP A 199 -22.07 4.62 -17.36
C ASP A 199 -20.78 5.42 -17.63
N PHE A 200 -20.16 6.00 -16.60
CA PHE A 200 -18.83 6.65 -16.71
C PHE A 200 -17.68 5.64 -16.86
N ALA A 201 -17.94 4.33 -16.76
CA ALA A 201 -16.97 3.25 -16.94
C ALA A 201 -16.92 2.72 -18.38
N GLU A 202 -17.78 3.20 -19.28
CA GLU A 202 -17.78 2.78 -20.68
C GLU A 202 -16.45 3.10 -21.38
N THR A 203 -15.95 2.12 -22.14
CA THR A 203 -14.75 2.34 -22.95
C THR A 203 -15.11 3.17 -24.17
N GLY A 204 -14.52 4.37 -24.29
CA GLY A 204 -14.63 5.08 -25.57
C GLY A 204 -13.94 4.31 -26.71
N TYR A 205 -14.30 4.66 -27.95
CA TYR A 205 -13.84 4.07 -29.22
C TYR A 205 -12.36 3.63 -29.34
N LYS A 206 -11.38 4.46 -28.95
CA LYS A 206 -9.93 4.19 -29.07
C LYS A 206 -9.34 3.29 -27.98
N PHE A 207 -10.14 2.69 -27.09
CA PHE A 207 -9.63 1.81 -26.05
C PHE A 207 -8.83 0.62 -26.60
N LYS A 208 -9.23 0.09 -27.77
CA LYS A 208 -8.54 -1.00 -28.47
C LYS A 208 -7.25 -0.59 -29.19
N GLU A 209 -6.97 0.71 -29.29
CA GLU A 209 -5.83 1.26 -30.04
C GLU A 209 -4.63 1.60 -29.13
N LEU A 210 -4.81 1.54 -27.80
CA LEU A 210 -3.75 1.80 -26.83
C LEU A 210 -2.76 0.62 -26.79
N LYS A 211 -1.62 0.78 -27.46
CA LYS A 211 -0.49 -0.16 -27.46
C LYS A 211 0.72 0.32 -26.64
N ALA A 212 0.59 1.43 -25.92
CA ALA A 212 1.72 2.08 -25.25
C ALA A 212 1.68 1.86 -23.74
N ASP A 213 2.83 1.48 -23.18
CA ASP A 213 3.04 1.43 -21.73
C ASP A 213 2.97 2.84 -21.14
N GLN A 214 2.53 2.96 -19.88
CA GLN A 214 2.57 4.21 -19.14
C GLN A 214 4.02 4.67 -18.96
N ILE A 215 4.40 5.79 -19.57
CA ILE A 215 5.72 6.39 -19.40
C ILE A 215 5.62 7.53 -18.38
N HIS A 216 6.31 7.40 -17.26
CA HIS A 216 6.43 8.48 -16.28
C HIS A 216 7.61 9.40 -16.64
N HIS A 217 7.26 10.64 -16.99
CA HIS A 217 8.20 11.63 -17.53
C HIS A 217 9.40 11.95 -16.62
N TYR A 218 9.23 12.00 -15.29
CA TYR A 218 10.31 12.32 -14.35
C TYR A 218 11.43 11.27 -14.34
N VAL A 219 11.08 10.00 -14.41
CA VAL A 219 12.05 8.92 -14.45
C VAL A 219 12.68 8.84 -15.84
N GLU A 220 11.90 9.04 -16.89
CA GLU A 220 12.42 9.16 -18.26
C GLU A 220 13.49 10.26 -18.37
N GLN A 221 13.21 11.46 -17.87
CA GLN A 221 14.19 12.56 -17.84
C GLN A 221 15.45 12.19 -17.06
N SER A 222 15.31 11.50 -15.93
CA SER A 222 16.46 11.05 -15.14
C SER A 222 17.28 9.97 -15.84
N VAL A 223 16.64 9.05 -16.55
CA VAL A 223 17.31 8.04 -17.38
C VAL A 223 18.04 8.69 -18.55
N LYS A 224 17.46 9.72 -19.18
CA LYS A 224 18.12 10.49 -20.26
C LYS A 224 19.43 11.15 -19.81
N LYS A 225 19.59 11.48 -18.51
CA LYS A 225 20.86 12.00 -17.96
C LYS A 225 22.00 10.98 -18.00
N LEU A 226 21.70 9.69 -18.15
CA LEU A 226 22.74 8.65 -18.29
C LEU A 226 23.47 8.75 -19.63
N HIS A 227 22.95 9.51 -20.60
CA HIS A 227 23.50 9.65 -21.96
C HIS A 227 23.78 8.29 -22.64
N ASP A 228 23.09 7.24 -22.19
CA ASP A 228 23.18 5.88 -22.72
C ASP A 228 21.90 5.59 -23.49
N ASN A 229 22.02 5.38 -24.80
CA ASN A 229 20.89 5.07 -25.67
C ASN A 229 20.35 3.64 -25.50
N ILE A 230 21.01 2.82 -24.67
CA ILE A 230 20.68 1.41 -24.50
C ILE A 230 19.80 1.18 -23.27
N SER A 231 19.98 1.97 -22.21
CA SER A 231 19.32 1.73 -20.92
C SER A 231 17.87 2.22 -20.92
N SER A 232 16.91 1.31 -20.86
CA SER A 232 15.50 1.65 -20.68
C SER A 232 15.18 2.03 -19.23
N ILE A 233 14.02 2.65 -19.01
CA ILE A 233 13.47 2.90 -17.65
C ILE A 233 13.37 1.58 -16.88
N TYR A 234 12.92 0.52 -17.56
CA TYR A 234 12.78 -0.81 -16.98
C TYR A 234 14.13 -1.37 -16.51
N ASP A 235 15.20 -1.20 -17.29
CA ASP A 235 16.54 -1.68 -16.92
C ASP A 235 17.07 -0.98 -15.67
N VAL A 236 16.87 0.34 -15.60
CA VAL A 236 17.31 1.15 -14.46
C VAL A 236 16.51 0.81 -13.18
N LEU A 237 15.19 0.64 -13.30
CA LEU A 237 14.37 0.20 -12.17
C LEU A 237 14.72 -1.22 -11.73
N THR A 238 14.96 -2.13 -12.69
CA THR A 238 15.37 -3.51 -12.40
C THR A 238 16.73 -3.55 -11.70
N MET A 239 17.68 -2.74 -12.15
CA MET A 239 18.98 -2.57 -11.49
C MET A 239 18.78 -2.08 -10.04
N ALA A 240 17.93 -1.08 -9.83
CA ALA A 240 17.65 -0.55 -8.50
C ALA A 240 16.89 -1.55 -7.60
N ARG A 241 16.03 -2.40 -8.17
CA ARG A 241 15.20 -3.39 -7.46
C ARG A 241 16.00 -4.39 -6.62
N PHE A 242 17.22 -4.71 -7.04
CA PHE A 242 18.09 -5.65 -6.34
C PHE A 242 18.63 -5.12 -5.01
N MET A 243 18.69 -3.80 -4.82
CA MET A 243 19.11 -3.22 -3.55
C MET A 243 18.03 -3.38 -2.49
N LYS A 244 18.43 -4.00 -1.38
CA LYS A 244 17.58 -4.29 -0.21
C LYS A 244 18.18 -3.65 1.03
N ILE A 245 17.39 -3.52 2.09
CA ILE A 245 17.90 -3.19 3.42
C ILE A 245 17.55 -4.31 4.40
N ASN A 246 18.50 -4.64 5.28
CA ASN A 246 18.36 -5.71 6.26
C ASN A 246 18.45 -5.14 7.68
N LEU A 247 17.58 -5.62 8.58
CA LEU A 247 17.62 -5.29 10.00
C LEU A 247 18.66 -6.17 10.70
N ILE A 248 19.77 -5.57 11.13
CA ILE A 248 20.86 -6.24 11.86
C ILE A 248 21.14 -5.45 13.13
N LYS A 249 20.99 -6.10 14.29
CA LYS A 249 21.20 -5.49 15.62
C LYS A 249 20.40 -4.18 15.79
N ASN A 250 19.12 -4.22 15.43
CA ASN A 250 18.19 -3.10 15.50
C ASN A 250 18.58 -1.87 14.66
N LYS A 251 19.37 -2.07 13.59
CA LYS A 251 19.73 -1.03 12.61
C LYS A 251 19.52 -1.56 11.20
N TRP A 252 19.03 -0.70 10.30
CA TRP A 252 18.87 -1.05 8.89
C TRP A 252 20.17 -0.82 8.12
N HIS A 253 20.65 -1.85 7.42
CA HIS A 253 21.88 -1.82 6.62
C HIS A 253 21.58 -2.05 5.14
N LEU A 254 22.29 -1.33 4.26
CA LEU A 254 22.16 -1.51 2.81
C LEU A 254 22.81 -2.83 2.40
N CYS A 255 22.15 -3.55 1.51
CA CYS A 255 22.69 -4.76 0.90
C CYS A 255 22.55 -4.70 -0.62
N ASN A 256 23.33 -5.54 -1.32
CA ASN A 256 23.31 -5.70 -2.78
C ASN A 256 23.69 -4.42 -3.56
N THR A 257 24.79 -3.78 -3.14
CA THR A 257 25.31 -2.54 -3.73
C THR A 257 26.50 -2.79 -4.65
N ARG A 258 26.24 -3.12 -5.91
CA ARG A 258 27.31 -3.21 -6.91
C ARG A 258 27.85 -1.81 -7.22
N LYS A 259 29.17 -1.63 -7.16
CA LYS A 259 29.83 -0.33 -7.39
C LYS A 259 29.40 0.34 -8.71
N LYS A 260 29.32 -0.45 -9.79
CA LYS A 260 28.86 0.01 -11.10
C LYS A 260 27.42 0.55 -11.06
N ASP A 261 26.52 -0.11 -10.33
CA ASP A 261 25.13 0.33 -10.23
C ASP A 261 25.03 1.64 -9.43
N LEU A 262 25.81 1.78 -8.35
CA LEU A 262 25.88 2.99 -7.55
C LEU A 262 26.38 4.20 -8.37
N GLU A 263 27.43 4.02 -9.16
CA GLU A 263 27.97 5.07 -10.02
C GLU A 263 26.94 5.56 -11.04
N ARG A 264 26.18 4.64 -11.65
CA ARG A 264 25.10 5.00 -12.58
C ARG A 264 23.95 5.73 -11.90
N LEU A 265 23.51 5.24 -10.74
CA LEU A 265 22.40 5.83 -10.00
C LEU A 265 22.74 7.21 -9.43
N LYS A 266 24.00 7.45 -9.08
CA LYS A 266 24.51 8.75 -8.64
C LYS A 266 24.33 9.83 -9.72
N VAL A 267 24.48 9.49 -11.01
CA VAL A 267 24.21 10.42 -12.13
C VAL A 267 22.75 10.88 -12.14
N MET A 268 21.84 10.05 -11.67
CA MET A 268 20.41 10.37 -11.54
C MET A 268 20.09 11.12 -10.24
N GLY A 269 21.10 11.45 -9.42
CA GLY A 269 20.95 12.09 -8.12
C GLY A 269 20.54 11.13 -6.99
N PHE A 270 20.57 9.81 -7.23
CA PHE A 270 20.24 8.83 -6.20
C PHE A 270 21.50 8.23 -5.59
N GLU A 271 21.78 8.64 -4.34
CA GLU A 271 22.83 8.06 -3.50
C GLU A 271 22.18 7.24 -2.39
N PRO A 272 22.18 5.89 -2.50
CA PRO A 272 21.47 5.06 -1.55
C PRO A 272 22.12 5.14 -0.18
N THR A 273 21.35 5.56 0.81
CA THR A 273 21.84 5.79 2.18
C THR A 273 20.93 5.07 3.16
N PRO A 274 21.41 4.00 3.81
CA PRO A 274 20.70 3.47 4.96
C PRO A 274 21.64 3.20 6.13
N VAL A 275 21.57 4.13 7.07
CA VAL A 275 21.64 3.85 8.49
C VAL A 275 20.49 4.64 9.09
N VAL A 276 19.39 3.97 9.38
CA VAL A 276 18.27 4.57 10.13
C VAL A 276 18.10 3.74 11.39
N ALA A 277 18.15 4.44 12.53
CA ALA A 277 17.95 3.89 13.87
C ALA A 277 16.46 3.71 14.19
#